data_AF-A0A357CR69-F1
#
_entry.id   AF-A0A357CR69-F1
#
_cell.length_a   1.000
_cell.length_b   1.000
_cell.length_c   1.000
_cell.angle_alpha   90.00
_cell.angle_beta   90.00
_cell.angle_gamma   90.00
#
_symmetry.space_group_name_H-M   'P 1'
#
loop_
_entity.id
_entity.type
_entity.pdbx_description
1 polymer ?
#
loop_
_entity_poly.entity_id
_entity_poly.type
_entity_poly.pdbx_seq_one_letter_code
_entity_poly.pdbx_strand_id
1 'polypeptide(L)'
;MKDIKGSIGVRLVIIGVLILALLIPSAFVRTLVRERANRRREAIQEITSKWSTKQVIGGPLITIPYTETWKDEEGVTKTVTKYLQVLPETLNIEGEIYPEIRYRGIYQAVVYNTRLDLSGEFSFGRLQTLNIPLDQVLWDDAFISVNISDMRGINEYVELKWGEQAVLFEPGIKRGNELFDSGISVRIPLDPSNVAGMNYGLHLDLKGSEALSFLPLGKTT
;
A
#
# COMPACT_ATOMS: atom_id res chain seq x y z
N MET A 1 -31.85 62.15 35.17
CA MET A 1 -31.67 61.47 33.85
C MET A 1 -30.47 62.07 33.10
N LYS A 2 -29.27 61.85 33.63
CA LYS A 2 -27.98 62.13 32.99
C LYS A 2 -27.04 61.06 33.58
N ASP A 3 -26.04 60.62 32.82
CA ASP A 3 -25.03 59.59 33.16
C ASP A 3 -25.24 58.15 32.67
N ILE A 4 -26.21 57.89 31.79
CA ILE A 4 -26.21 56.63 31.00
C ILE A 4 -25.31 56.72 29.76
N LYS A 5 -24.98 57.94 29.30
CA LYS A 5 -24.20 58.17 28.08
C LYS A 5 -22.67 57.97 28.24
N GLY A 6 -22.18 57.74 29.47
CA GLY A 6 -20.75 57.62 29.78
C GLY A 6 -20.31 56.36 30.52
N SER A 7 -21.23 55.46 30.88
CA SER A 7 -20.89 54.28 31.70
C SER A 7 -20.15 53.22 30.88
N ILE A 8 -18.96 52.84 31.35
CA ILE A 8 -18.09 51.80 30.77
C ILE A 8 -18.86 50.47 30.59
N GLY A 9 -19.79 50.16 31.50
CA GLY A 9 -20.61 48.94 31.42
C GLY A 9 -21.52 48.90 30.19
N VAL A 10 -22.14 50.03 29.82
CA VAL A 10 -22.99 50.11 28.62
C VAL A 10 -22.16 49.92 27.34
N ARG A 11 -20.94 50.47 27.29
CA ARG A 11 -20.02 50.27 26.17
C ARG A 11 -19.60 48.81 26.01
N LEU A 12 -19.31 48.11 27.11
CA LEU A 12 -18.99 46.68 27.10
C LEU A 12 -20.15 45.82 26.58
N VAL A 13 -21.39 46.12 26.99
CA VAL A 13 -22.58 45.42 26.49
C VAL A 13 -22.76 45.64 24.98
N ILE A 14 -22.61 46.88 24.50
CA ILE A 14 -22.71 47.19 23.07
C ILE A 14 -21.64 46.42 22.27
N ILE A 15 -20.40 46.39 22.76
CA ILE A 15 -19.31 45.63 22.13
C ILE A 15 -19.66 44.13 22.11
N GLY A 16 -20.17 43.57 23.21
CA GLY A 16 -20.60 42.18 23.27
C GLY A 16 -21.70 41.84 22.26
N VAL A 17 -22.71 42.70 22.14
CA VAL A 17 -23.79 42.55 21.15
C VAL A 17 -23.24 42.64 19.72
N LEU A 18 -22.32 43.57 19.45
CA LEU A 18 -21.68 43.69 18.13
C LEU A 18 -20.84 42.45 17.78
N ILE A 19 -20.11 41.88 18.75
CA ILE A 19 -19.36 40.63 18.56
C ILE A 19 -20.32 39.48 18.22
N LEU A 20 -21.41 39.33 18.97
CA LEU A 20 -22.43 38.30 18.70
C LEU A 20 -23.08 38.50 17.33
N ALA A 21 -23.41 39.73 16.96
CA ALA A 21 -23.95 40.06 15.65
C ALA A 21 -22.98 39.71 14.52
N LEU A 22 -21.67 39.90 14.71
CA LEU A 22 -20.63 39.54 13.73
C LEU A 22 -20.34 38.03 13.66
N LEU A 23 -20.61 37.28 14.73
CA LEU A 23 -20.44 35.83 14.74
C LEU A 23 -21.43 35.12 13.83
N ILE A 24 -22.65 35.64 13.67
CA ILE A 24 -23.70 35.02 12.83
C ILE A 24 -23.26 34.97 11.35
N PRO A 25 -22.88 36.08 10.69
CA PRO A 25 -22.36 36.03 9.31
C PRO A 25 -21.11 35.18 9.18
N SER A 26 -20.20 35.23 10.16
CA SER A 26 -18.97 34.41 10.16
C SER A 26 -19.30 32.90 10.18
N ALA A 27 -20.27 32.48 10.99
CA ALA A 27 -20.72 31.10 11.04
C ALA A 27 -21.34 30.65 9.70
N PHE A 28 -22.10 31.51 9.03
CA PHE A 28 -22.65 31.21 7.70
C PHE A 28 -21.57 31.05 6.64
N VAL A 29 -20.59 31.95 6.59
CA VAL A 29 -19.46 31.86 5.64
C VAL A 29 -18.68 30.57 5.87
N ARG A 30 -18.37 30.25 7.14
CA ARG A 30 -17.67 28.99 7.49
C ARG A 30 -18.46 27.76 7.04
N THR A 31 -19.78 27.77 7.22
CA THR A 31 -20.65 26.66 6.81
C THR A 31 -20.66 26.49 5.29
N LEU A 32 -20.80 27.59 4.54
CA LEU A 32 -20.78 27.56 3.07
C LEU A 32 -19.43 27.06 2.52
N VAL A 33 -18.32 27.53 3.09
CA VAL A 33 -16.97 27.08 2.71
C VAL A 33 -16.81 25.59 2.99
N ARG A 34 -17.27 25.11 4.16
CA ARG A 34 -17.22 23.69 4.51
C ARG A 34 -18.05 22.84 3.56
N GLU A 35 -19.24 23.30 3.19
CA GLU A 35 -20.12 22.60 2.25
C GLU A 35 -19.47 22.47 0.86
N ARG A 36 -18.87 23.55 0.35
CA ARG A 36 -18.13 23.53 -0.92
C ARG A 36 -16.92 22.60 -0.88
N ALA A 37 -16.17 22.61 0.22
CA ALA A 37 -15.04 21.70 0.41
C ALA A 37 -15.47 20.23 0.45
N ASN A 38 -16.58 19.92 1.12
CA ASN A 38 -17.14 18.57 1.18
C ASN A 38 -17.63 18.10 -0.19
N ARG A 39 -18.42 18.92 -0.90
CA ARG A 39 -18.88 18.60 -2.27
C ARG A 39 -17.72 18.31 -3.23
N ARG A 40 -16.63 19.09 -3.13
CA ARG A 40 -15.40 18.83 -3.92
C ARG A 40 -14.77 17.49 -3.54
N ARG A 41 -14.64 17.19 -2.24
CA ARG A 41 -14.03 15.94 -1.75
C ARG A 41 -14.84 14.73 -2.19
N GLU A 42 -16.17 14.79 -2.08
CA GLU A 42 -17.08 13.74 -2.54
C GLU A 42 -16.95 13.50 -4.05
N ALA A 43 -16.90 14.57 -4.86
CA ALA A 43 -16.72 14.43 -6.29
C ALA A 43 -15.38 13.79 -6.66
N ILE A 44 -14.28 14.18 -6.00
CA ILE A 44 -12.96 13.57 -6.20
C ILE A 44 -13.00 12.09 -5.79
N GLN A 45 -13.54 11.78 -4.62
CA GLN A 45 -13.64 10.41 -4.11
C GLN A 45 -14.50 9.53 -5.02
N GLU A 46 -15.54 10.06 -5.65
CA GLU A 46 -16.36 9.33 -6.61
C GLU A 46 -15.58 9.01 -7.91
N ILE A 47 -14.74 9.94 -8.38
CA ILE A 47 -13.86 9.69 -9.53
C ILE A 47 -12.82 8.63 -9.17
N THR A 48 -12.11 8.80 -8.03
CA THR A 48 -11.01 7.91 -7.65
C THR A 48 -11.47 6.52 -7.25
N SER A 49 -12.67 6.37 -6.66
CA SER A 49 -13.25 5.05 -6.36
C SER A 49 -13.66 4.25 -7.59
N LYS A 50 -13.96 4.93 -8.72
CA LYS A 50 -14.24 4.29 -10.01
C LYS A 50 -12.99 4.03 -10.85
N TRP A 51 -11.93 4.80 -10.62
CA TRP A 51 -10.64 4.61 -11.28
C TRP A 51 -9.77 3.67 -10.45
N SER A 52 -8.98 4.24 -9.56
CA SER A 52 -8.30 3.58 -8.46
C SER A 52 -7.79 4.66 -7.52
N THR A 53 -7.65 4.34 -6.24
CA THR A 53 -7.16 5.27 -5.22
C THR A 53 -5.63 5.45 -5.30
N LYS A 54 -5.03 5.99 -4.25
CA LYS A 54 -3.57 6.03 -4.10
C LYS A 54 -2.99 4.63 -4.21
N GLN A 55 -1.88 4.53 -4.91
CA GLN A 55 -1.15 3.27 -5.06
C GLN A 55 0.11 3.30 -4.21
N VAL A 56 0.25 2.27 -3.38
CA VAL A 56 1.50 1.90 -2.71
C VAL A 56 1.88 0.54 -3.28
N ILE A 57 3.08 0.49 -3.87
CA ILE A 57 3.65 -0.71 -4.46
C ILE A 57 4.82 -1.14 -3.59
N GLY A 58 4.89 -2.42 -3.26
CA GLY A 58 5.99 -2.95 -2.47
C GLY A 58 6.35 -4.36 -2.88
N GLY A 59 7.64 -4.68 -2.85
CA GLY A 59 8.14 -6.01 -3.18
C GLY A 59 9.05 -6.03 -4.40
N PRO A 60 9.31 -7.21 -4.94
CA PRO A 60 8.77 -8.51 -4.50
C PRO A 60 9.32 -9.00 -3.15
N LEU A 61 8.55 -9.83 -2.45
CA LEU A 61 8.93 -10.53 -1.21
C LEU A 61 8.72 -12.04 -1.40
N ILE A 62 9.69 -12.87 -1.04
CA ILE A 62 9.53 -14.33 -1.00
C ILE A 62 9.12 -14.76 0.40
N THR A 63 8.14 -15.64 0.48
CA THR A 63 7.76 -16.32 1.72
C THR A 63 7.95 -17.82 1.56
N ILE A 64 8.70 -18.42 2.47
CA ILE A 64 9.01 -19.86 2.50
C ILE A 64 8.44 -20.46 3.78
N PRO A 65 7.43 -21.34 3.70
CA PRO A 65 6.91 -22.03 4.87
C PRO A 65 7.87 -23.13 5.33
N TYR A 66 7.98 -23.32 6.65
CA TYR A 66 8.73 -24.41 7.26
C TYR A 66 8.01 -24.96 8.48
N THR A 67 8.21 -26.24 8.78
CA THR A 67 7.54 -26.92 9.89
C THR A 67 8.47 -27.06 11.08
N GLU A 68 8.11 -26.49 12.23
CA GLU A 68 8.84 -26.69 13.47
C GLU A 68 8.10 -27.70 14.34
N THR A 69 8.80 -28.75 14.76
CA THR A 69 8.27 -29.77 15.67
C THR A 69 8.87 -29.60 17.05
N TRP A 70 8.00 -29.47 18.06
CA TRP A 70 8.43 -29.48 19.46
C TRP A 70 7.57 -30.46 20.26
N LYS A 71 8.14 -30.99 21.35
CA LYS A 71 7.42 -31.88 22.27
C LYS A 71 6.85 -31.04 23.40
N ASP A 72 5.54 -31.16 23.62
CA ASP A 72 4.87 -30.51 24.74
C ASP A 72 5.24 -31.17 26.08
N GLU A 73 4.87 -30.54 27.20
CA GLU A 73 5.10 -31.06 28.56
C GLU A 73 4.48 -32.46 28.76
N GLU A 74 3.45 -32.80 27.97
CA GLU A 74 2.79 -34.11 27.94
C GLU A 74 3.44 -35.13 26.97
N GLY A 75 4.57 -34.78 26.34
CA GLY A 75 5.29 -35.65 25.40
C GLY A 75 4.65 -35.79 24.01
N VAL A 76 3.54 -35.08 23.76
CA VAL A 76 2.88 -35.02 22.44
C VAL A 76 3.71 -34.14 21.50
N THR A 77 4.02 -34.67 20.32
CA THR A 77 4.73 -33.89 19.28
C THR A 77 3.73 -32.97 18.59
N LYS A 78 3.93 -31.65 18.72
CA LYS A 78 3.16 -30.63 18.02
C LYS A 78 3.98 -30.09 16.86
N THR A 79 3.36 -30.06 15.69
CA THR A 79 3.94 -29.48 14.47
C THR A 79 3.27 -28.14 14.19
N VAL A 80 4.06 -27.08 14.07
CA VAL A 80 3.57 -25.74 13.74
C VAL A 80 4.24 -25.27 12.45
N THR A 81 3.45 -24.75 11.51
CA THR A 81 3.96 -24.10 10.31
C THR A 81 4.34 -22.66 10.63
N LYS A 82 5.60 -22.32 10.40
CA LYS A 82 6.12 -20.96 10.45
C LYS A 82 6.50 -20.50 9.05
N TYR A 83 6.69 -19.19 8.89
CA TYR A 83 6.96 -18.57 7.61
C TYR A 83 8.23 -17.75 7.71
N LEU A 84 9.11 -17.95 6.74
CA LEU A 84 10.32 -17.19 6.58
C LEU A 84 10.14 -16.21 5.43
N GLN A 85 10.44 -14.94 5.68
CA GLN A 85 10.35 -13.88 4.69
C GLN A 85 11.75 -13.50 4.19
N VAL A 86 11.96 -13.55 2.88
CA VAL A 86 13.22 -13.23 2.21
C VAL A 86 13.01 -12.02 1.31
N LEU A 87 13.77 -10.96 1.60
CA LEU A 87 13.79 -9.72 0.84
C LEU A 87 14.81 -9.80 -0.30
N PRO A 88 14.61 -9.06 -1.40
CA PRO A 88 15.54 -9.03 -2.51
C PRO A 88 16.84 -8.31 -2.12
N GLU A 89 17.96 -8.71 -2.71
CA GLU A 89 19.22 -7.97 -2.54
C GLU A 89 19.21 -6.69 -3.36
N THR A 90 18.69 -6.76 -4.58
CA THR A 90 18.54 -5.63 -5.49
C THR A 90 17.08 -5.49 -5.92
N LEU A 91 16.61 -4.26 -5.96
CA LEU A 91 15.27 -3.89 -6.44
C LEU A 91 15.41 -2.65 -7.32
N ASN A 92 15.37 -2.84 -8.64
CA ASN A 92 15.29 -1.75 -9.60
C ASN A 92 13.83 -1.55 -10.00
N ILE A 93 13.37 -0.29 -9.96
CA ILE A 93 12.02 0.09 -10.33
C ILE A 93 12.14 1.18 -11.37
N GLU A 94 11.83 0.84 -12.61
CA GLU A 94 11.77 1.77 -13.73
C GLU A 94 10.32 1.92 -14.15
N GLY A 95 9.94 3.09 -14.66
CA GLY A 95 8.60 3.24 -15.18
C GLY A 95 8.22 4.63 -15.61
N GLU A 96 7.12 4.67 -16.37
CA GLU A 96 6.54 5.88 -16.92
C GLU A 96 5.18 6.13 -16.30
N ILE A 97 4.91 7.40 -15.98
CA ILE A 97 3.63 7.86 -15.44
C ILE A 97 2.96 8.75 -16.48
N TYR A 98 1.70 8.44 -16.81
CA TYR A 98 0.87 9.19 -17.73
C TYR A 98 -0.33 9.80 -16.99
N PRO A 99 -0.23 11.07 -16.56
CA PRO A 99 -1.32 11.77 -15.90
C PRO A 99 -2.48 12.09 -16.84
N GLU A 100 -3.71 11.99 -16.35
CA GLU A 100 -4.94 12.34 -17.05
C GLU A 100 -5.87 13.15 -16.13
N ILE A 101 -6.61 14.11 -16.68
CA ILE A 101 -7.62 14.87 -15.92
C ILE A 101 -8.98 14.23 -16.17
N ARG A 102 -9.65 13.82 -15.08
CA ARG A 102 -11.01 13.30 -15.10
C ARG A 102 -11.98 14.29 -14.49
N TYR A 103 -13.20 14.32 -15.02
CA TYR A 103 -14.22 15.30 -14.64
C TYR A 103 -15.45 14.65 -14.02
N ARG A 104 -16.05 15.35 -13.06
CA ARG A 104 -17.36 15.05 -12.46
C ARG A 104 -18.10 16.37 -12.24
N GLY A 105 -19.00 16.70 -13.16
CA GLY A 105 -19.66 18.02 -13.19
C GLY A 105 -18.63 19.13 -13.41
N ILE A 106 -18.56 20.09 -12.48
CA ILE A 106 -17.59 21.20 -12.51
C ILE A 106 -16.26 20.87 -11.80
N TYR A 107 -16.15 19.68 -11.20
CA TYR A 107 -14.96 19.28 -10.46
C TYR A 107 -14.07 18.40 -11.33
N GLN A 108 -12.76 18.54 -11.12
CA GLN A 108 -11.74 17.74 -11.79
C GLN A 108 -10.88 17.00 -10.75
N ALA A 109 -10.43 15.81 -11.11
CA ALA A 109 -9.46 15.02 -10.37
C ALA A 109 -8.34 14.59 -11.32
N VAL A 110 -7.10 14.62 -10.84
CA VAL A 110 -5.95 14.11 -11.58
C VAL A 110 -5.80 12.63 -11.24
N VAL A 111 -5.87 11.80 -12.28
CA VAL A 111 -5.60 10.36 -12.23
C VAL A 111 -4.38 10.06 -13.07
N TYR A 112 -3.86 8.85 -13.00
CA TYR A 112 -2.75 8.43 -13.85
C TYR A 112 -2.89 6.97 -14.27
N ASN A 113 -2.21 6.63 -15.36
CA ASN A 113 -1.81 5.27 -15.70
C ASN A 113 -0.30 5.17 -15.58
N THR A 114 0.21 3.99 -15.25
CA THR A 114 1.63 3.72 -15.12
C THR A 114 1.99 2.43 -15.80
N ARG A 115 3.19 2.41 -16.39
CA ARG A 115 3.86 1.17 -16.77
C ARG A 115 5.14 1.09 -15.98
N LEU A 116 5.27 0.06 -15.15
CA LEU A 116 6.37 -0.11 -14.23
C LEU A 116 7.05 -1.45 -14.52
N ASP A 117 8.35 -1.41 -14.67
CA ASP A 117 9.22 -2.56 -14.81
C ASP A 117 10.03 -2.72 -13.53
N LEU A 118 9.76 -3.80 -12.80
CA LEU A 118 10.49 -4.14 -11.59
C LEU A 118 11.42 -5.30 -11.88
N SER A 119 12.69 -5.17 -11.51
CA SER A 119 13.70 -6.19 -11.73
C SER A 119 14.69 -6.24 -10.57
N GLY A 120 15.37 -7.37 -10.42
CA GLY A 120 16.41 -7.51 -9.41
C GLY A 120 16.79 -8.95 -9.14
N GLU A 121 17.42 -9.17 -8.00
CA GLU A 121 17.99 -10.45 -7.61
C GLU A 121 17.66 -10.79 -6.16
N PHE A 122 17.33 -12.06 -5.91
CA PHE A 122 17.25 -12.64 -4.58
C PHE A 122 18.51 -13.45 -4.30
N SER A 123 19.07 -13.31 -3.08
CA SER A 123 20.13 -14.18 -2.59
C SER A 123 19.64 -15.02 -1.42
N PHE A 124 19.86 -16.33 -1.53
CA PHE A 124 19.48 -17.30 -0.51
C PHE A 124 20.63 -17.66 0.42
N GLY A 125 21.81 -17.05 0.27
CA GLY A 125 22.99 -17.38 1.09
C GLY A 125 22.76 -17.17 2.59
N ARG A 126 21.90 -16.23 2.98
CA ARG A 126 21.52 -16.02 4.39
C ARG A 126 20.61 -17.10 4.95
N LEU A 127 19.91 -17.87 4.12
CA LEU A 127 19.09 -18.99 4.59
C LEU A 127 19.94 -20.03 5.32
N GLN A 128 21.19 -20.25 4.86
CA GLN A 128 22.12 -21.17 5.51
C GLN A 128 22.56 -20.72 6.91
N THR A 129 22.47 -19.42 7.21
CA THR A 129 22.78 -18.89 8.55
C THR A 129 21.63 -19.06 9.54
N LEU A 130 20.43 -19.39 9.03
CA LEU A 130 19.30 -19.73 9.86
C LEU A 130 19.46 -21.19 10.26
N ASN A 131 19.37 -21.49 11.55
CA ASN A 131 19.50 -22.84 12.10
C ASN A 131 18.22 -23.67 11.84
N ILE A 132 17.71 -23.63 10.61
CA ILE A 132 16.49 -24.32 10.17
C ILE A 132 16.93 -25.56 9.36
N PRO A 133 16.55 -26.77 9.80
CA PRO A 133 16.83 -27.98 9.06
C PRO A 133 16.17 -27.94 7.66
N LEU A 134 16.96 -28.22 6.60
CA LEU A 134 16.50 -28.14 5.21
C LEU A 134 15.34 -29.12 4.89
N ASP A 135 15.25 -30.21 5.64
CA ASP A 135 14.19 -31.23 5.59
C ASP A 135 12.84 -30.74 6.16
N GLN A 136 12.86 -29.66 6.94
CA GLN A 136 11.65 -29.04 7.48
C GLN A 136 11.11 -27.90 6.61
N VAL A 137 11.84 -27.52 5.55
CA VAL A 137 11.46 -26.42 4.66
C VAL A 137 10.56 -26.96 3.54
N LEU A 138 9.40 -26.33 3.36
CA LEU A 138 8.43 -26.69 2.33
C LEU A 138 8.70 -25.87 1.07
N TRP A 139 9.73 -26.27 0.31
CA TRP A 139 10.18 -25.55 -0.89
C TRP A 139 9.11 -25.43 -1.99
N ASP A 140 8.29 -26.47 -2.17
CA ASP A 140 7.20 -26.50 -3.17
C ASP A 140 6.05 -25.54 -2.86
N ASP A 141 5.95 -25.10 -1.60
CA ASP A 141 4.94 -24.15 -1.13
C ASP A 141 5.50 -22.72 -1.02
N ALA A 142 6.72 -22.46 -1.48
CA ALA A 142 7.28 -21.12 -1.55
C ALA A 142 6.49 -20.24 -2.52
N PHE A 143 6.29 -18.97 -2.13
CA PHE A 143 5.56 -18.02 -2.96
C PHE A 143 6.17 -16.62 -2.91
N ILE A 144 6.03 -15.90 -4.01
CA ILE A 144 6.33 -14.46 -4.09
C ILE A 144 5.06 -13.67 -3.88
N SER A 145 5.18 -12.54 -3.19
CA SER A 145 4.13 -11.55 -3.04
C SER A 145 4.62 -10.16 -3.47
N VAL A 146 3.72 -9.41 -4.09
CA VAL A 146 3.91 -7.98 -4.39
C VAL A 146 2.72 -7.24 -3.80
N ASN A 147 2.99 -6.24 -2.98
CA ASN A 147 2.01 -5.33 -2.43
C ASN A 147 1.49 -4.39 -3.51
N ILE A 148 0.17 -4.32 -3.60
CA ILE A 148 -0.56 -3.33 -4.39
C ILE A 148 -1.72 -2.89 -3.51
N SER A 149 -1.73 -1.63 -3.09
CA SER A 149 -2.72 -1.12 -2.13
C SER A 149 -4.15 -1.10 -2.68
N ASP A 150 -4.33 -0.86 -3.99
CA ASP A 150 -5.64 -0.94 -4.62
C ASP A 150 -5.61 -1.79 -5.88
N MET A 151 -6.00 -3.06 -5.70
CA MET A 151 -6.05 -4.09 -6.74
C MET A 151 -6.94 -3.75 -7.93
N ARG A 152 -7.92 -2.84 -7.78
CA ARG A 152 -8.78 -2.39 -8.89
C ARG A 152 -8.00 -1.61 -9.95
N GLY A 153 -6.81 -1.12 -9.59
CA GLY A 153 -5.93 -0.40 -10.49
C GLY A 153 -5.18 -1.29 -11.49
N ILE A 154 -5.15 -2.61 -11.31
CA ILE A 154 -4.46 -3.53 -12.21
C ILE A 154 -5.22 -3.62 -13.54
N ASN A 155 -4.55 -3.25 -14.64
CA ASN A 155 -5.13 -3.28 -15.97
C ASN A 155 -5.03 -4.64 -16.65
N GLU A 156 -3.91 -5.34 -16.42
CA GLU A 156 -3.56 -6.57 -17.14
C GLU A 156 -3.08 -7.64 -16.16
N TYR A 157 -3.04 -8.89 -16.64
CA TYR A 157 -2.45 -9.98 -15.88
C TYR A 157 -0.96 -9.71 -15.66
N VAL A 158 -0.52 -9.86 -14.42
CA VAL A 158 0.88 -9.64 -14.05
C VAL A 158 1.62 -10.96 -14.21
N GLU A 159 2.69 -10.94 -15.00
CA GLU A 159 3.58 -12.08 -15.20
C GLU A 159 4.90 -11.84 -14.44
N LEU A 160 5.34 -12.87 -13.71
CA LEU A 160 6.66 -12.95 -13.11
C LEU A 160 7.57 -13.77 -14.02
N LYS A 161 8.67 -13.17 -14.45
CA LYS A 161 9.82 -13.89 -15.00
C LYS A 161 10.74 -14.28 -13.85
N TRP A 162 10.80 -15.58 -13.55
CA TRP A 162 11.59 -16.18 -12.50
C TRP A 162 12.66 -17.05 -13.14
N GLY A 163 13.88 -16.51 -13.27
CA GLY A 163 14.90 -17.10 -14.14
C GLY A 163 14.37 -17.26 -15.59
N GLU A 164 14.38 -18.49 -16.10
CA GLU A 164 13.87 -18.84 -17.45
C GLU A 164 12.36 -19.14 -17.48
N GLN A 165 11.69 -19.15 -16.33
CA GLN A 165 10.27 -19.50 -16.24
C GLN A 165 9.40 -18.26 -16.14
N ALA A 166 8.24 -18.30 -16.79
CA ALA A 166 7.22 -17.28 -16.67
C ALA A 166 6.01 -17.85 -15.93
N VAL A 167 5.61 -17.19 -14.84
CA VAL A 167 4.47 -17.60 -14.00
C VAL A 167 3.52 -16.42 -13.77
N LEU A 168 2.22 -16.68 -13.84
CA LEU A 168 1.19 -15.64 -13.68
C LEU A 168 0.84 -15.45 -12.21
N PHE A 169 0.73 -14.19 -11.80
CA PHE A 169 0.29 -13.82 -10.48
C PHE A 169 -1.21 -14.06 -10.28
N GLU A 170 -1.55 -14.52 -9.07
CA GLU A 170 -2.92 -14.66 -8.59
C GLU A 170 -3.27 -13.47 -7.69
N PRO A 171 -4.50 -12.93 -7.77
CA PRO A 171 -4.97 -11.92 -6.83
C PRO A 171 -4.99 -12.45 -5.40
N GLY A 172 -4.52 -11.63 -4.46
CA GLY A 172 -4.52 -11.93 -3.03
C GLY A 172 -3.13 -12.28 -2.49
N ILE A 173 -2.99 -12.07 -1.19
CA ILE A 173 -1.78 -12.38 -0.42
C ILE A 173 -2.00 -13.70 0.33
N LYS A 174 -1.03 -14.63 0.22
CA LYS A 174 -1.07 -15.93 0.90
C LYS A 174 -0.66 -15.78 2.38
N ARG A 175 -1.15 -16.69 3.24
CA ARG A 175 -0.85 -16.68 4.68
C ARG A 175 0.67 -16.74 4.92
N GLY A 176 1.14 -16.02 5.93
CA GLY A 176 2.57 -15.93 6.27
C GLY A 176 3.27 -14.67 5.76
N ASN A 177 2.59 -13.86 4.94
CA ASN A 177 2.99 -12.50 4.66
C ASN A 177 2.32 -11.55 5.66
N GLU A 178 3.10 -11.00 6.58
CA GLU A 178 2.63 -10.05 7.60
C GLU A 178 2.95 -8.60 7.21
N LEU A 179 3.72 -8.39 6.14
CA LEU A 179 4.12 -7.06 5.69
C LEU A 179 3.06 -6.42 4.79
N PHE A 180 2.27 -7.22 4.07
CA PHE A 180 1.34 -6.73 3.06
C PHE A 180 -0.12 -7.06 3.39
N ASP A 181 -0.96 -6.03 3.47
CA ASP A 181 -2.41 -6.18 3.68
C ASP A 181 -3.16 -6.57 2.39
N SER A 182 -2.62 -6.21 1.23
CA SER A 182 -3.21 -6.47 -0.08
C SER A 182 -2.14 -6.61 -1.17
N GLY A 183 -2.49 -7.28 -2.27
CA GLY A 183 -1.60 -7.42 -3.41
C GLY A 183 -1.83 -8.71 -4.18
N ILE A 184 -0.79 -9.14 -4.88
CA ILE A 184 -0.77 -10.34 -5.71
C ILE A 184 0.27 -11.33 -5.18
N SER A 185 0.04 -12.61 -5.42
CA SER A 185 1.01 -13.66 -5.08
C SER A 185 1.05 -14.78 -6.10
N VAL A 186 2.20 -15.45 -6.20
CA VAL A 186 2.41 -16.59 -7.10
C VAL A 186 3.31 -17.61 -6.43
N ARG A 187 3.05 -18.90 -6.63
CA ARG A 187 3.96 -19.95 -6.18
C ARG A 187 5.19 -19.96 -7.09
N ILE A 188 6.36 -20.14 -6.52
CA ILE A 188 7.60 -20.23 -7.28
C ILE A 188 8.27 -21.58 -7.05
N PRO A 189 8.81 -22.21 -8.10
CA PRO A 189 9.65 -23.38 -7.90
C PRO A 189 10.98 -22.90 -7.33
N LEU A 190 11.20 -23.20 -6.05
CA LEU A 190 12.46 -22.95 -5.38
C LEU A 190 13.18 -24.28 -5.18
N ASP A 191 14.38 -24.42 -5.73
CA ASP A 191 15.24 -25.58 -5.50
C ASP A 191 16.31 -25.22 -4.46
N PRO A 192 16.52 -26.04 -3.41
CA PRO A 192 17.61 -25.87 -2.45
C PRO A 192 19.01 -25.78 -3.08
N SER A 193 19.17 -26.20 -4.33
CA SER A 193 20.43 -26.18 -5.09
C SER A 193 20.72 -24.81 -5.73
N ASN A 194 19.70 -23.97 -5.94
CA ASN A 194 19.81 -22.65 -6.58
C ASN A 194 20.23 -21.53 -5.61
N VAL A 195 21.11 -21.86 -4.65
CA VAL A 195 21.53 -20.95 -3.57
C VAL A 195 22.36 -19.76 -4.09
N ALA A 196 22.84 -19.82 -5.33
CA ALA A 196 23.64 -18.77 -5.96
C ALA A 196 22.86 -17.46 -6.20
N GLY A 197 21.52 -17.51 -6.12
CA GLY A 197 20.65 -16.36 -6.32
C GLY A 197 19.75 -16.53 -7.55
N MET A 198 18.63 -15.82 -7.57
CA MET A 198 17.66 -15.85 -8.67
C MET A 198 17.26 -14.45 -9.10
N ASN A 199 17.37 -14.21 -10.40
CA ASN A 199 16.89 -13.00 -11.03
C ASN A 199 15.37 -13.05 -11.18
N TYR A 200 14.73 -11.91 -10.96
CA TYR A 200 13.33 -11.72 -11.24
C TYR A 200 13.10 -10.50 -12.12
N GLY A 201 12.02 -10.56 -12.90
CA GLY A 201 11.49 -9.42 -13.63
C GLY A 201 9.96 -9.49 -13.66
N LEU A 202 9.29 -8.36 -13.50
CA LEU A 202 7.84 -8.27 -13.61
C LEU A 202 7.43 -6.92 -14.19
N HIS A 203 6.37 -6.94 -14.98
CA HIS A 203 5.76 -5.75 -15.58
C HIS A 203 4.41 -5.46 -14.93
N LEU A 204 4.21 -4.23 -14.48
CA LEU A 204 2.98 -3.77 -13.83
C LEU A 204 2.38 -2.60 -14.61
N ASP A 205 1.21 -2.82 -15.21
CA ASP A 205 0.35 -1.73 -15.70
C ASP A 205 -0.72 -1.41 -14.66
N LEU A 206 -0.57 -0.24 -14.02
CA LEU A 206 -1.38 0.19 -12.89
C LEU A 206 -2.01 1.55 -13.10
N LYS A 207 -3.28 1.64 -12.71
CA LYS A 207 -4.04 2.88 -12.53
C LYS A 207 -3.99 3.32 -11.08
N GLY A 208 -3.93 4.64 -10.89
CA GLY A 208 -4.03 5.23 -9.57
C GLY A 208 -4.42 6.70 -9.63
N SER A 209 -4.52 7.31 -8.46
CA SER A 209 -4.81 8.73 -8.30
C SER A 209 -4.12 9.32 -7.09
N GLU A 210 -3.96 10.65 -7.09
CA GLU A 210 -3.32 11.46 -6.03
C GLU A 210 -1.84 11.19 -5.76
N ALA A 211 -1.43 9.94 -5.51
CA ALA A 211 -0.06 9.57 -5.18
C ALA A 211 0.29 8.15 -5.68
N LEU A 212 1.55 7.97 -6.04
CA LEU A 212 2.21 6.69 -6.29
C LEU A 212 3.43 6.61 -5.37
N SER A 213 3.49 5.59 -4.53
CA SER A 213 4.57 5.39 -3.57
C SER A 213 5.14 3.98 -3.68
N PHE A 214 6.43 3.86 -3.37
CA PHE A 214 7.15 2.59 -3.41
C PHE A 214 7.71 2.24 -2.04
N LEU A 215 7.64 0.97 -1.65
CA LEU A 215 8.29 0.44 -0.46
C LEU A 215 9.69 -0.09 -0.85
N PRO A 216 10.79 0.51 -0.35
CA PRO A 216 12.15 0.09 -0.68
C PRO A 216 12.52 -1.16 0.12
N LEU A 217 12.11 -2.32 -0.39
CA LEU A 217 12.34 -3.62 0.27
C LEU A 217 13.65 -4.29 -0.14
N GLY A 218 14.34 -3.75 -1.14
CA GLY A 218 15.66 -4.21 -1.54
C GLY A 218 16.74 -3.71 -0.59
N LYS A 219 17.80 -4.50 -0.39
CA LYS A 219 19.02 -4.02 0.29
C LYS A 219 19.66 -2.86 -0.49
N THR A 220 19.57 -2.91 -1.81
CA THR A 220 19.89 -1.81 -2.74
C THR A 220 18.65 -1.51 -3.58
N THR A 221 18.25 -0.24 -3.65
CA THR A 221 17.10 0.26 -4.42
C THR A 221 17.46 1.55 -5.12
#